data_AF-A0A9W6Q508-F1
#
_entry.id   AF-A0A9W6Q508-F1
#
_cell.length_a   1.000
_cell.length_b   1.000
_cell.length_c   1.000
_cell.angle_alpha   90.00
_cell.angle_beta   90.00
_cell.angle_gamma   90.00
#
_symmetry.space_group_name_H-M   'P 1'
#
loop_
_entity.id
_entity.type
_entity.pdbx_description
1 polymer ?
#
loop_
_entity_poly.entity_id
_entity_poly.type
_entity_poly.pdbx_seq_one_letter_code
_entity_poly.pdbx_strand_id
1 'polypeptide(L)' 'MDAVELMDRLAERGCSVVLKADGERPPGRRWMVLASGGTLGEDGSFRTDRPTPEECLNALLEHLEGRNLSPFV' A
#
# COMPACT_ATOMS: atom_id res chain seq x y z
N MET A 1 -9.08 -10.28 -3.23
CA MET A 1 -8.13 -9.59 -4.09
C MET A 1 -6.74 -9.95 -3.60
N ASP A 2 -5.88 -10.46 -4.47
CA ASP A 2 -4.48 -10.69 -4.12
C ASP A 2 -3.66 -9.39 -4.24
N ALA A 3 -2.38 -9.45 -3.86
CA ALA A 3 -1.49 -8.29 -3.89
C ALA A 3 -1.31 -7.69 -5.28
N VAL A 4 -1.26 -8.55 -6.32
CA VAL A 4 -1.02 -8.12 -7.70
C VAL A 4 -2.25 -7.39 -8.23
N GLU A 5 -3.44 -7.97 -8.06
CA GLU A 5 -4.70 -7.36 -8.47
C GLU A 5 -4.92 -6.00 -7.79
N LEU A 6 -4.58 -5.86 -6.50
CA LEU A 6 -4.65 -4.57 -5.80
C LEU A 6 -3.68 -3.54 -6.40
N MET A 7 -2.43 -3.94 -6.65
CA MET A 7 -1.41 -3.06 -7.20
C MET A 7 -1.75 -2.61 -8.63
N ASP A 8 -2.29 -3.50 -9.47
CA ASP A 8 -2.74 -3.17 -10.82
C ASP A 8 -3.87 -2.12 -10.79
N ARG A 9 -4.89 -2.33 -9.96
CA ARG A 9 -5.99 -1.35 -9.79
C ARG A 9 -5.53 0.00 -9.26
N LEU A 10 -4.49 0.03 -8.44
CA LEU A 10 -3.89 1.28 -7.96
C LEU A 10 -3.10 1.97 -9.08
N ALA A 11 -2.38 1.20 -9.90
CA ALA A 11 -1.67 1.72 -11.06
C ALA A 11 -2.63 2.34 -12.10
N GLU A 12 -3.76 1.67 -12.39
CA GLU A 12 -4.81 2.20 -13.27
C GLU A 12 -5.37 3.56 -12.80
N ARG A 13 -5.37 3.77 -11.48
CA ARG A 13 -5.83 5.02 -10.85
C ARG A 13 -4.71 6.07 -10.71
N GLY A 14 -3.53 5.83 -11.25
CA GLY A 14 -2.41 6.78 -11.23
C GLY A 14 -1.54 6.73 -9.96
N CYS A 15 -1.63 5.66 -9.16
CA CYS A 15 -0.72 5.41 -8.06
C CYS A 15 0.51 4.62 -8.51
N SER A 16 1.67 4.94 -7.91
CA SER A 16 2.82 4.04 -7.86
C SER A 16 2.81 3.31 -6.51
N VAL A 17 3.01 2.00 -6.53
CA VAL A 17 2.99 1.16 -5.32
C VAL A 17 4.24 0.28 -5.29
N VAL A 18 4.90 0.24 -4.13
CA VAL A 18 6.06 -0.62 -3.86
C VAL A 18 5.73 -1.47 -2.65
N LEU A 19 5.75 -2.79 -2.82
CA LEU A 19 5.77 -3.76 -1.73
C LEU A 19 7.16 -4.40 -1.67
N LYS A 20 7.86 -4.24 -0.55
CA LYS A 20 9.26 -4.66 -0.40
C LYS A 20 9.45 -5.47 0.89
N ALA A 21 10.15 -6.59 0.77
CA ALA A 21 10.81 -7.25 1.90
C ALA A 21 12.26 -6.72 2.03
N ASP A 22 12.69 -6.42 3.25
CA ASP A 22 13.98 -5.83 3.55
C ASP A 22 14.68 -6.59 4.68
N GLY A 23 15.72 -7.34 4.31
CA GLY A 23 16.47 -8.22 5.22
C GLY A 23 17.39 -7.48 6.19
N GLU A 24 17.67 -6.20 5.94
CA GLU A 24 18.50 -5.37 6.82
C GLU A 24 17.69 -4.80 8.00
N ARG A 25 16.36 -4.93 7.97
CA ARG A 25 15.45 -4.37 8.97
C ARG A 25 15.31 -5.28 10.20
N PRO A 26 14.94 -4.70 11.36
CA PRO A 26 14.67 -5.47 12.56
C PRO A 26 13.61 -6.56 12.33
N PRO A 27 13.73 -7.71 13.02
CA PRO A 27 12.67 -8.71 13.08
C PRO A 27 11.32 -8.05 13.43
N GLY A 28 10.25 -8.42 12.71
CA GLY A 28 8.92 -7.83 12.89
C GLY A 28 8.66 -6.54 12.11
N ARG A 29 9.62 -6.02 11.33
CA ARG A 29 9.43 -4.87 10.42
C ARG A 29 10.06 -5.08 9.04
N ARG A 30 10.07 -6.33 8.60
CA ARG A 30 10.74 -6.74 7.35
C ARG A 30 9.98 -6.29 6.11
N TRP A 31 8.67 -6.11 6.21
CA TRP A 31 7.84 -5.72 5.07
C TRP A 31 7.52 -4.25 5.12
N MET A 32 7.46 -3.65 3.95
CA MET A 32 7.09 -2.26 3.74
C MET A 32 6.16 -2.17 2.54
N VAL A 33 5.12 -1.35 2.66
CA VAL A 33 4.38 -0.83 1.52
C VAL A 33 4.52 0.69 1.46
N LEU A 34 4.77 1.20 0.26
CA LEU A 34 4.71 2.61 -0.08
C LEU A 34 3.76 2.77 -1.26
N ALA A 35 2.78 3.66 -1.14
CA ALA A 35 1.92 4.07 -2.23
C ALA A 35 1.98 5.59 -2.38
N SER A 36 2.05 6.10 -3.61
CA SER A 36 2.09 7.53 -3.90
C SER A 36 1.37 7.83 -5.21
N GLY A 37 0.64 8.93 -5.30
CA GLY A 37 -0.05 9.34 -6.52
C GLY A 37 -1.25 10.24 -6.25
N GLY A 38 -1.73 10.93 -7.28
CA GLY A 38 -2.77 11.96 -7.14
C GLY A 38 -4.10 11.44 -6.58
N THR A 39 -4.39 10.15 -6.76
CA THR A 39 -5.57 9.50 -6.16
C THR A 39 -5.47 9.41 -4.64
N LEU A 40 -4.28 9.47 -4.05
CA LEU A 40 -4.09 9.51 -2.59
C LEU A 40 -4.25 10.93 -2.01
N GLY A 41 -4.59 11.94 -2.81
CA GLY A 41 -4.69 13.36 -2.42
C GLY A 41 -3.51 14.22 -2.87
N GLU A 42 -3.61 15.55 -2.77
CA GLU A 42 -2.62 16.50 -3.32
C GLU A 42 -1.18 16.33 -2.77
N ASP A 43 -1.02 15.80 -1.55
CA ASP A 43 0.27 15.43 -0.93
C ASP A 43 0.41 13.91 -0.71
N GLY A 44 -0.42 13.11 -1.39
CA GLY A 44 -0.76 11.75 -1.02
C GLY A 44 0.37 10.73 -1.18
N SER A 45 1.12 10.50 -0.11
CA SER A 45 1.91 9.29 0.07
C SER A 45 1.46 8.52 1.31
N PHE A 46 1.38 7.20 1.20
CA PHE A 46 1.13 6.29 2.29
C PHE A 46 2.33 5.36 2.42
N ARG A 47 2.87 5.23 3.63
CA ARG A 47 3.93 4.27 3.93
C ARG A 47 3.67 3.61 5.26
N THR A 48 3.83 2.29 5.30
CA THR A 48 3.87 1.55 6.56
C THR A 48 4.84 0.38 6.49
N ASP A 49 5.35 -0.01 7.66
CA ASP A 49 6.28 -1.11 7.83
C ASP A 49 5.66 -2.13 8.82
N ARG A 50 5.55 -3.40 8.41
CA ARG A 50 4.84 -4.45 9.18
C ARG A 50 5.61 -5.80 9.19
N PRO A 51 5.26 -6.72 10.11
CA PRO A 51 5.79 -8.07 10.16
C PRO A 51 5.58 -8.93 8.92
N THR A 52 4.48 -8.74 8.18
CA THR A 52 4.05 -9.57 7.03
C THR A 52 3.63 -8.70 5.84
N PRO A 53 3.67 -9.23 4.60
CA PRO A 53 3.16 -8.50 3.44
C PRO A 53 1.65 -8.24 3.55
N GLU A 54 0.88 -9.19 4.09
CA GLU A 54 -0.56 -9.07 4.27
C GLU A 54 -0.92 -7.91 5.21
N GLU A 55 -0.21 -7.76 6.32
CA GLU A 55 -0.45 -6.63 7.25
C GLU A 55 -0.12 -5.28 6.60
N CYS A 56 0.90 -5.21 5.75
CA CYS A 56 1.21 -4.00 4.97
C CYS A 56 0.04 -3.65 4.02
N LEU A 57 -0.44 -4.63 3.25
CA LEU A 57 -1.51 -4.42 2.27
C LEU A 57 -2.84 -4.08 2.94
N ASN A 58 -3.18 -4.74 4.05
CA ASN A 58 -4.39 -4.42 4.82
C ASN A 58 -4.36 -2.98 5.35
N ALA A 59 -3.22 -2.52 5.87
CA ALA A 59 -3.09 -1.14 6.33
C ALA A 59 -3.22 -0.13 5.19
N LEU A 60 -2.78 -0.47 3.97
CA LEU A 60 -3.02 0.36 2.78
C LEU A 60 -4.51 0.38 2.41
N LEU A 61 -5.20 -0.76 2.44
CA LEU A 61 -6.64 -0.84 2.17
C LEU A 61 -7.45 -0.01 3.18
N GLU A 62 -7.16 -0.16 4.47
CA GLU A 62 -7.79 0.63 5.54
C GLU A 62 -7.57 2.14 5.32
N HIS A 63 -6.38 2.54 4.88
CA HIS A 63 -6.07 3.93 4.56
C HIS A 63 -6.88 4.46 3.37
N LEU A 64 -7.03 3.65 2.31
CA LEU A 64 -7.83 3.99 1.13
C LEU A 64 -9.32 4.08 1.47
N GLU A 65 -9.84 3.13 2.23
CA GLU A 65 -11.23 3.12 2.71
C GLU A 65 -11.54 4.36 3.56
N GLY A 66 -10.66 4.70 4.51
CA GLY A 66 -10.81 5.91 5.33
C GLY A 66 -10.81 7.22 4.54
N ARG A 67 -10.41 7.21 3.28
CA ARG A 67 -10.41 8.35 2.36
C ARG A 67 -11.48 8.27 1.28
N ASN A 68 -12.38 7.28 1.33
CA ASN A 68 -13.35 6.97 0.27
C ASN A 68 -12.70 6.68 -1.10
N LEU A 69 -11.47 6.18 -1.10
CA LEU A 69 -10.68 5.82 -2.27
C LEU A 69 -10.61 4.30 -2.46
N SER A 70 -11.64 3.61 -2.00
CA SER A 70 -11.67 2.15 -1.98
C SER A 70 -11.38 1.59 -3.37
N PRO A 71 -10.44 0.64 -3.52
CA PRO A 71 -10.10 0.08 -4.82
C PRO A 71 -11.22 -0.80 -5.40
N PHE A 72 -12.27 -1.06 -4.61
CA PHE A 72 -13.42 -1.92 -4.94
C PHE A 72 -14.54 -1.21 -5.72
N VAL A 73 -14.51 0.12 -5.86
CA VAL A 73 -15.52 0.94 -6.56
C VAL A 73 -15.02 1.59 -7.83
#